data_AF-A0A3N1P214-F1
#
_entry.id   AF-A0A3N1P214-F1
#
_cell.length_a   1.000
_cell.length_b   1.000
_cell.length_c   1.000
_cell.angle_alpha   90.00
_cell.angle_beta   90.00
_cell.angle_gamma   90.00
#
_symmetry.space_group_name_H-M   'P 1'
#
loop_
_entity.id
_entity.type
_entity.pdbx_description
1 polymer ?
#
loop_
_entity_poly.entity_id
_entity_poly.type
_entity_poly.pdbx_seq_one_letter_code
_entity_poly.pdbx_strand_id
1 'polypeptide(L)'
;MPLPTSVESLLNSQNIHYDLATAPVDANNQPLWHDQHLRNVGAAKAVLLEDEKGRILAVISADTLLDLNAVNRQMDRELRATNQDAVRQFCDTYSLQSVPALPKLAGLPTLVDKQLLRRESLLLDSGDDAQLLHINRDDFQQVLEDAIICDIATPLDPLEVDISAERDEEQILGAVRNFTQLRIRQRLEETLELPPLSETAQRIINLRVDPNADISDLAQVVETDPSLAAQVVSWAASPYYSAPGKIKSIHDAIVRVLGFDMVLNLALGLALGRSLSMPKDGPEGYLGYWQKSVYMAATIEGLVTAIPREQRPTFGMAYLSGLLHNFGFLILAELFPPYFSQYCRMTEANPHSTHQPIERHLLGVTREQLASTLMSLWSMPDEVVVALRHQNNPRYQGEHHQYAKLIYVAERLLLQQGVGLGPKLEIPASVFADLHLDPDKAQATVTNVMESLDDLDHIALQLSPR
;
A
#
# COMPACT_ATOMS: atom_id res chain seq x y z
N MET A 1 23.37 -19.82 -9.74
CA MET A 1 24.40 -19.09 -10.50
C MET A 1 25.61 -18.87 -9.58
N PRO A 2 26.80 -18.53 -10.07
CA PRO A 2 27.88 -18.08 -9.19
C PRO A 2 27.52 -16.72 -8.57
N LEU A 3 28.05 -16.48 -7.37
CA LEU A 3 27.98 -15.19 -6.67
C LEU A 3 28.50 -14.05 -7.57
N PRO A 4 27.98 -12.82 -7.47
CA PRO A 4 28.51 -11.70 -8.23
C PRO A 4 30.01 -11.49 -7.99
N THR A 5 30.79 -11.31 -9.07
CA THR A 5 32.26 -11.23 -9.01
C THR A 5 32.79 -10.12 -8.10
N SER A 6 32.07 -8.99 -8.05
CA SER A 6 32.41 -7.85 -7.17
C SER A 6 32.33 -8.23 -5.70
N VAL A 7 31.30 -8.99 -5.33
CA VAL A 7 31.07 -9.49 -3.98
C VAL A 7 32.09 -10.58 -3.61
N GLU A 8 32.31 -11.54 -4.50
CA GLU A 8 33.31 -12.59 -4.30
C GLU A 8 34.72 -12.01 -4.11
N SER A 9 35.10 -11.03 -4.92
CA SER A 9 36.39 -10.35 -4.82
C SER A 9 36.58 -9.64 -3.48
N LEU A 10 35.53 -8.99 -2.98
CA LEU A 10 35.54 -8.31 -1.69
C LEU A 10 35.76 -9.30 -0.54
N LEU A 11 34.96 -10.36 -0.49
CA LEU A 11 35.03 -11.38 0.57
C LEU A 11 36.40 -12.07 0.59
N ASN A 12 36.92 -12.43 -0.60
CA ASN A 12 38.24 -13.04 -0.74
C ASN A 12 39.38 -12.10 -0.28
N SER A 13 39.29 -10.80 -0.61
CA SER A 13 40.32 -9.82 -0.23
C SER A 13 40.45 -9.63 1.29
N GLN A 14 39.37 -9.90 2.03
CA GLN A 14 39.30 -9.79 3.48
C GLN A 14 39.44 -11.16 4.19
N ASN A 15 39.68 -12.26 3.45
CA ASN A 15 39.73 -13.62 3.98
C ASN A 15 38.47 -14.02 4.78
N ILE A 16 37.29 -13.60 4.31
CA ILE A 16 36.01 -13.86 4.96
C ILE A 16 35.50 -15.25 4.57
N HIS A 17 35.17 -16.08 5.57
CA HIS A 17 34.57 -17.39 5.32
C HIS A 17 33.05 -17.27 5.20
N TYR A 18 32.48 -17.89 4.16
CA TYR A 18 31.04 -17.87 3.92
C TYR A 18 30.57 -19.14 3.22
N ASP A 19 29.30 -19.46 3.39
CA ASP A 19 28.57 -20.47 2.65
C ASP A 19 27.46 -19.81 1.81
N LEU A 20 27.01 -20.47 0.75
CA LEU A 20 25.88 -20.01 -0.05
C LEU A 20 24.60 -20.72 0.40
N ALA A 21 23.57 -19.94 0.70
CA ALA A 21 22.21 -20.43 0.93
C ALA A 21 21.33 -20.07 -0.26
N THR A 22 20.49 -20.99 -0.72
CA THR A 22 19.55 -20.73 -1.82
C THR A 22 18.25 -20.13 -1.32
N ALA A 23 17.62 -19.29 -2.13
CA ALA A 23 16.29 -18.79 -1.85
C ALA A 23 15.27 -19.95 -1.68
N PRO A 24 14.44 -19.94 -0.63
CA PRO A 24 13.36 -20.88 -0.44
C PRO A 24 12.28 -20.63 -1.51
N VAL A 25 11.48 -21.67 -1.71
CA VAL A 25 10.32 -21.65 -2.61
C VAL A 25 9.03 -21.56 -1.80
N ASP A 26 7.97 -21.06 -2.42
CA ASP A 26 6.62 -21.06 -1.88
C ASP A 26 6.02 -22.47 -1.80
N ALA A 27 4.77 -22.56 -1.33
CA ALA A 27 4.02 -23.81 -1.24
C ALA A 27 3.79 -24.49 -2.62
N ASN A 28 3.94 -23.74 -3.72
CA ASN A 28 3.79 -24.21 -5.10
C ASN A 28 5.15 -24.47 -5.78
N ASN A 29 6.25 -24.48 -5.02
CA ASN A 29 7.60 -24.67 -5.50
C ASN A 29 8.08 -23.59 -6.50
N GLN A 30 7.52 -22.38 -6.40
CA GLN A 30 7.99 -21.18 -7.11
C GLN A 30 8.95 -20.38 -6.21
N PRO A 31 9.99 -19.74 -6.77
CA PRO A 31 10.87 -18.86 -5.98
C PRO A 31 10.08 -17.73 -5.31
N LEU A 32 10.33 -17.49 -4.02
CA LEU A 32 9.80 -16.31 -3.34
C LEU A 32 10.35 -15.03 -3.97
N TRP A 33 9.59 -13.93 -3.90
CA TRP A 33 10.13 -12.61 -4.22
C TRP A 33 11.26 -12.24 -3.26
N HIS A 34 12.30 -11.59 -3.77
CA HIS A 34 13.54 -11.31 -3.03
C HIS A 34 13.32 -10.68 -1.65
N ASP A 35 12.57 -9.58 -1.55
CA ASP A 35 12.26 -8.94 -0.27
C ASP A 35 11.47 -9.85 0.69
N GLN A 36 10.53 -10.66 0.18
CA GLN A 36 9.79 -11.62 1.00
C GLN A 36 10.71 -12.72 1.52
N HIS A 37 11.61 -13.22 0.69
CA HIS A 37 12.61 -14.20 1.10
C HIS A 37 13.48 -13.64 2.21
N LEU A 38 14.14 -12.50 1.98
CA LEU A 38 15.02 -11.87 2.95
C LEU A 38 14.31 -11.71 4.30
N ARG A 39 13.07 -11.24 4.26
CA ARG A 39 12.26 -11.03 5.44
C ARG A 39 11.94 -12.33 6.19
N ASN A 40 11.52 -13.38 5.50
CA ASN A 40 11.15 -14.67 6.11
C ASN A 40 12.30 -15.33 6.89
N VAL A 41 13.54 -15.13 6.43
CA VAL A 41 14.73 -15.68 7.10
C VAL A 41 15.42 -14.66 7.99
N GLY A 42 14.87 -13.45 8.11
CA GLY A 42 15.48 -12.32 8.81
C GLY A 42 16.87 -11.98 8.27
N ALA A 43 17.13 -12.11 6.97
CA ALA A 43 18.42 -11.78 6.39
C ALA A 43 18.77 -10.30 6.59
N ALA A 44 20.05 -9.99 6.68
CA ALA A 44 20.53 -8.64 6.58
C ALA A 44 20.28 -8.13 5.16
N LYS A 45 19.67 -6.95 5.05
CA LYS A 45 19.47 -6.22 3.80
C LYS A 45 20.11 -4.85 3.90
N ALA A 46 20.42 -4.28 2.74
CA ALA A 46 20.94 -2.92 2.64
C ALA A 46 19.89 -1.96 2.05
N VAL A 47 19.91 -0.73 2.53
CA VAL A 47 19.16 0.39 1.97
C VAL A 47 20.16 1.48 1.58
N LEU A 48 20.16 1.88 0.32
CA LEU A 48 20.99 2.96 -0.18
C LEU A 48 20.30 4.29 0.12
N LEU A 49 21.00 5.19 0.83
CA LEU A 49 20.48 6.50 1.20
C LEU A 49 21.38 7.61 0.65
N GLU A 50 20.80 8.77 0.37
CA GLU A 50 21.54 9.92 -0.15
C GLU A 50 21.01 11.27 0.36
N ASP A 51 21.89 12.27 0.32
CA ASP A 51 21.59 13.70 0.43
C ASP A 51 22.65 14.49 -0.37
N GLU A 52 22.70 15.81 -0.21
CA GLU A 52 23.68 16.69 -0.89
C GLU A 52 25.15 16.39 -0.57
N LYS A 53 25.45 15.77 0.58
CA LYS A 53 26.80 15.38 1.02
C LYS A 53 27.24 14.03 0.44
N GLY A 54 26.34 13.29 -0.23
CA GLY A 54 26.64 12.03 -0.93
C GLY A 54 25.85 10.82 -0.42
N ARG A 55 26.30 9.62 -0.78
CA ARG A 55 25.59 8.35 -0.49
C ARG A 55 26.14 7.63 0.72
N ILE A 56 25.26 6.89 1.39
CA ILE A 56 25.61 5.94 2.46
C ILE A 56 24.82 4.65 2.31
N LEU A 57 25.26 3.60 2.99
CA LEU A 57 24.57 2.33 3.10
C LEU A 57 24.03 2.16 4.53
N ALA A 58 22.77 1.77 4.68
CA ALA A 58 22.21 1.35 5.96
C ALA A 58 21.89 -0.15 5.91
N VAL A 59 22.51 -0.94 6.79
CA VAL A 59 22.31 -2.39 6.86
C VAL A 59 21.46 -2.73 8.07
N ILE A 60 20.31 -3.36 7.82
CA ILE A 60 19.33 -3.74 8.85
C ILE A 60 18.87 -5.18 8.62
N SER A 61 18.17 -5.76 9.59
CA SER A 61 17.49 -7.04 9.40
C SER A 61 16.20 -6.84 8.60
N ALA A 62 15.90 -7.70 7.63
CA ALA A 62 14.74 -7.54 6.74
C ALA A 62 13.37 -7.72 7.44
N ASP A 63 13.36 -8.26 8.66
CA ASP A 63 12.21 -8.31 9.58
C ASP A 63 12.08 -7.06 10.47
N THR A 64 12.82 -6.00 10.16
CA THR A 64 12.78 -4.70 10.86
C THR A 64 12.47 -3.55 9.90
N LEU A 65 11.97 -2.46 10.45
CA LEU A 65 11.76 -1.18 9.80
C LEU A 65 12.98 -0.28 10.03
N LEU A 66 13.57 0.26 8.98
CA LEU A 66 14.59 1.30 9.06
C LEU A 66 13.97 2.60 9.58
N ASP A 67 14.47 3.10 10.69
CA ASP A 67 14.11 4.41 11.25
C ASP A 67 15.05 5.49 10.69
N LEU A 68 14.60 6.17 9.63
CA LEU A 68 15.35 7.23 8.99
C LEU A 68 15.58 8.45 9.89
N ASN A 69 14.71 8.68 10.88
CA ASN A 69 14.94 9.74 11.87
C ASN A 69 16.11 9.38 12.79
N ALA A 70 16.25 8.10 13.17
CA ALA A 70 17.41 7.62 13.91
C ALA A 70 18.70 7.70 13.08
N VAL A 71 18.65 7.29 11.80
CA VAL A 71 19.78 7.42 10.86
C VAL A 71 20.23 8.88 10.73
N ASN A 72 19.29 9.79 10.47
CA ASN A 72 19.59 11.21 10.30
C ASN A 72 20.16 11.86 11.56
N ARG A 73 19.66 11.46 12.74
CA ARG A 73 20.22 11.89 14.02
C ARG A 73 21.62 11.37 14.27
N GLN A 74 21.89 10.11 13.91
CA GLN A 74 23.20 9.49 14.09
C GLN A 74 24.26 10.12 13.18
N MET A 75 23.86 10.54 11.98
CA MET A 75 24.77 11.08 10.96
C MET A 75 24.85 12.61 10.92
N ASP A 76 23.94 13.31 11.61
CA ASP A 76 23.74 14.76 11.49
C ASP A 76 23.55 15.20 10.02
N ARG A 77 22.59 14.52 9.37
CA ARG A 77 22.29 14.59 7.93
C ARG A 77 20.79 14.54 7.66
N GLU A 78 20.40 14.84 6.44
CA GLU A 78 19.01 14.77 5.95
C GLU A 78 18.89 13.74 4.83
N LEU A 79 19.34 12.52 5.12
CA LEU A 79 19.32 11.41 4.20
C LEU A 79 17.88 10.98 3.87
N ARG A 80 17.72 10.55 2.63
CA ARG A 80 16.50 9.94 2.09
C ARG A 80 16.88 8.69 1.31
N ALA A 81 15.92 7.80 1.05
CA ALA A 81 16.17 6.67 0.18
C ALA A 81 16.51 7.15 -1.23
N THR A 82 17.48 6.50 -1.86
CA THR A 82 17.75 6.73 -3.29
C THR A 82 16.59 6.23 -4.12
N ASN A 83 16.29 6.91 -5.22
CA ASN A 83 15.25 6.44 -6.15
C ASN A 83 15.65 5.15 -6.89
N GLN A 84 14.66 4.52 -7.53
CA GLN A 84 14.86 3.22 -8.21
C GLN A 84 15.90 3.29 -9.33
N ASP A 85 16.00 4.41 -10.04
CA ASP A 85 16.97 4.56 -11.13
C ASP A 85 18.40 4.64 -10.60
N ALA A 86 18.62 5.33 -9.48
CA ALA A 86 19.90 5.37 -8.79
C ALA A 86 20.31 3.99 -8.23
N VAL A 87 19.34 3.23 -7.70
CA VAL A 87 19.57 1.84 -7.27
C VAL A 87 19.93 0.94 -8.46
N ARG A 88 19.19 1.03 -9.57
CA ARG A 88 19.50 0.27 -10.80
C ARG A 88 20.90 0.60 -11.33
N GLN A 89 21.24 1.88 -11.39
CA GLN A 89 22.56 2.32 -11.82
C GLN A 89 23.68 1.77 -10.90
N PHE A 90 23.43 1.75 -9.59
CA PHE A 90 24.36 1.13 -8.63
C PHE A 90 24.52 -0.36 -8.94
N CYS A 91 23.42 -1.10 -9.08
CA CYS A 91 23.43 -2.52 -9.39
C CYS A 91 24.16 -2.81 -10.71
N ASP A 92 23.85 -2.08 -11.78
CA ASP A 92 24.50 -2.22 -13.10
C ASP A 92 26.01 -1.99 -13.03
N THR A 93 26.45 -0.97 -12.27
CA THR A 93 27.87 -0.62 -12.11
C THR A 93 28.67 -1.77 -11.50
N TYR A 94 28.08 -2.51 -10.57
CA TYR A 94 28.73 -3.61 -9.86
C TYR A 94 28.29 -5.01 -10.33
N SER A 95 27.49 -5.08 -11.41
CA SER A 95 26.91 -6.31 -11.96
C SER A 95 26.11 -7.12 -10.93
N LEU A 96 25.20 -6.44 -10.23
CA LEU A 96 24.32 -6.97 -9.19
C LEU A 96 22.85 -6.93 -9.66
N GLN A 97 21.99 -7.69 -8.99
CA GLN A 97 20.53 -7.64 -9.11
C GLN A 97 19.90 -6.83 -7.97
N SER A 98 20.46 -6.95 -6.77
CA SER A 98 20.04 -6.23 -5.55
C SER A 98 21.22 -5.49 -4.92
N VAL A 99 20.95 -4.63 -3.94
CA VAL A 99 21.99 -3.97 -3.15
C VAL A 99 22.42 -4.92 -2.01
N PRO A 100 23.64 -5.50 -2.06
CA PRO A 100 24.06 -6.47 -1.08
C PRO A 100 24.24 -5.84 0.30
N ALA A 101 23.99 -6.65 1.33
CA ALA A 101 24.15 -6.27 2.73
C ALA A 101 25.62 -6.33 3.20
N LEU A 102 26.54 -5.92 2.33
CA LEU A 102 27.97 -5.97 2.57
C LEU A 102 28.56 -4.56 2.65
N PRO A 103 29.06 -4.15 3.82
CA PRO A 103 29.92 -2.98 3.94
C PRO A 103 31.09 -3.05 2.94
N LYS A 104 31.57 -1.87 2.49
CA LYS A 104 32.77 -1.68 1.64
C LYS A 104 32.67 -2.04 0.15
N LEU A 105 31.64 -2.75 -0.34
CA LEU A 105 31.55 -3.12 -1.78
C LEU A 105 31.71 -1.94 -2.75
N ALA A 106 31.24 -0.76 -2.35
CA ALA A 106 31.34 0.48 -3.12
C ALA A 106 32.10 1.60 -2.37
N GLY A 107 32.82 1.26 -1.30
CA GLY A 107 33.50 2.24 -0.43
C GLY A 107 32.55 3.24 0.25
N LEU A 108 31.25 2.94 0.31
CA LEU A 108 30.25 3.80 0.92
C LEU A 108 30.36 3.78 2.45
N PRO A 109 30.26 4.93 3.14
CA PRO A 109 30.05 4.95 4.57
C PRO A 109 28.83 4.11 4.91
N THR A 110 28.98 3.21 5.88
CA THR A 110 27.96 2.20 6.17
C THR A 110 27.55 2.29 7.64
N LEU A 111 26.24 2.37 7.89
CA LEU A 111 25.67 2.14 9.23
C LEU A 111 25.13 0.72 9.27
N VAL A 112 25.31 0.05 10.41
CA VAL A 112 24.79 -1.29 10.64
C VAL A 112 24.01 -1.31 11.94
N ASP A 113 22.78 -1.83 11.88
CA ASP A 113 21.95 -1.98 13.07
C ASP A 113 22.57 -3.00 14.03
N LYS A 114 22.70 -2.61 15.29
CA LYS A 114 23.37 -3.42 16.32
C LYS A 114 22.67 -4.76 16.60
N GLN A 115 21.39 -4.93 16.22
CA GLN A 115 20.66 -6.17 16.45
C GLN A 115 21.23 -7.32 15.61
N LEU A 116 21.80 -7.04 14.42
CA LEU A 116 22.43 -8.05 13.58
C LEU A 116 23.59 -8.75 14.31
N LEU A 117 24.35 -8.01 15.13
CA LEU A 117 25.49 -8.53 15.89
C LEU A 117 25.10 -9.44 17.06
N ARG A 118 23.80 -9.55 17.38
CA ARG A 118 23.31 -10.44 18.45
C ARG A 118 23.18 -11.89 18.00
N ARG A 119 23.22 -12.17 16.69
CA ARG A 119 23.03 -13.52 16.12
C ARG A 119 24.37 -14.24 15.97
N GLU A 120 24.40 -15.56 16.17
CA GLU A 120 25.66 -16.34 16.06
C GLU A 120 26.09 -16.54 14.61
N SER A 121 25.12 -16.61 13.71
CA SER A 121 25.32 -16.55 12.26
C SER A 121 24.24 -15.70 11.61
N LEU A 122 24.53 -15.17 10.43
CA LEU A 122 23.68 -14.27 9.68
C LEU A 122 23.55 -14.74 8.24
N LEU A 123 22.38 -14.50 7.67
CA LEU A 123 22.17 -14.53 6.23
C LEU A 123 22.22 -13.08 5.73
N LEU A 124 22.88 -12.82 4.61
CA LEU A 124 22.97 -11.51 4.00
C LEU A 124 22.46 -11.57 2.56
N ASP A 125 21.80 -10.49 2.14
CA ASP A 125 21.60 -10.23 0.72
C ASP A 125 22.95 -10.23 0.00
N SER A 126 23.09 -11.12 -0.97
CA SER A 126 24.34 -11.34 -1.71
C SER A 126 24.50 -10.42 -2.92
N GLY A 127 23.45 -9.68 -3.30
CA GLY A 127 23.41 -8.96 -4.57
C GLY A 127 22.83 -9.78 -5.73
N ASP A 128 22.42 -11.03 -5.47
CA ASP A 128 21.72 -11.93 -6.39
C ASP A 128 20.38 -12.36 -5.77
N ASP A 129 19.30 -12.33 -6.55
CA ASP A 129 17.94 -12.58 -6.04
C ASP A 129 17.72 -14.05 -5.62
N ALA A 130 18.59 -14.98 -6.04
CA ALA A 130 18.43 -16.41 -5.79
C ALA A 130 19.37 -16.96 -4.70
N GLN A 131 20.33 -16.16 -4.23
CA GLN A 131 21.34 -16.61 -3.28
C GLN A 131 21.54 -15.61 -2.12
N LEU A 132 21.74 -16.16 -0.93
CA LEU A 132 22.17 -15.43 0.25
C LEU A 132 23.56 -15.89 0.68
N LEU A 133 24.29 -15.00 1.33
CA LEU A 133 25.54 -15.32 2.00
C LEU A 133 25.25 -15.72 3.43
N HIS A 134 25.67 -16.92 3.82
CA HIS A 134 25.69 -17.35 5.21
C HIS A 134 27.07 -17.09 5.79
N ILE A 135 27.13 -16.28 6.85
CA ILE A 135 28.37 -15.89 7.52
C ILE A 135 28.22 -16.13 9.02
N ASN A 136 29.30 -16.48 9.71
CA ASN A 136 29.29 -16.46 11.16
C ASN A 136 29.50 -15.03 11.70
N ARG A 137 29.26 -14.82 12.98
CA ARG A 137 29.40 -13.49 13.61
C ARG A 137 30.81 -12.92 13.50
N ASP A 138 31.84 -13.73 13.71
CA ASP A 138 33.22 -13.26 13.80
C ASP A 138 33.71 -12.76 12.43
N ASP A 139 33.44 -13.54 11.37
CA ASP A 139 33.67 -13.16 9.99
C ASP A 139 32.83 -11.90 9.63
N PHE A 140 31.56 -11.81 10.06
CA PHE A 140 30.75 -10.61 9.81
C PHE A 140 31.33 -9.37 10.51
N GLN A 141 31.81 -9.49 11.74
CA GLN A 141 32.48 -8.40 12.46
C GLN A 141 33.73 -7.90 11.74
N GLN A 142 34.46 -8.78 11.07
CA GLN A 142 35.61 -8.40 10.27
C GLN A 142 35.21 -7.54 9.06
N VAL A 143 34.07 -7.84 8.42
CA VAL A 143 33.52 -7.01 7.33
C VAL A 143 33.14 -5.60 7.83
N LEU A 144 32.79 -5.46 9.11
CA LEU A 144 32.30 -4.22 9.74
C LEU A 144 33.37 -3.24 10.21
N GLU A 145 34.67 -3.47 9.97
CA GLU A 145 35.77 -2.70 10.58
C GLU A 145 35.62 -1.16 10.49
N ASP A 146 35.05 -0.65 9.40
CA ASP A 146 34.83 0.80 9.16
C ASP A 146 33.36 1.25 9.26
N ALA A 147 32.47 0.36 9.70
CA ALA A 147 31.04 0.64 9.78
C ALA A 147 30.64 1.25 11.13
N ILE A 148 29.63 2.13 11.11
CA ILE A 148 29.06 2.74 12.30
C ILE A 148 27.95 1.83 12.84
N ILE A 149 28.18 1.21 13.99
CA ILE A 149 27.20 0.35 14.65
C ILE A 149 26.27 1.20 15.53
N CYS A 150 24.96 1.13 15.30
CA CYS A 150 23.98 1.98 16.00
C CYS A 150 22.59 1.35 16.08
N ASP A 151 21.67 1.99 16.81
CA ASP A 151 20.23 1.64 16.81
C ASP A 151 19.53 2.44 15.72
N ILE A 152 19.20 1.78 14.61
CA ILE A 152 18.55 2.42 13.45
C ILE A 152 17.37 1.62 12.92
N ALA A 153 17.00 0.51 13.57
CA ALA A 153 15.90 -0.32 13.14
C ALA A 153 14.93 -0.70 14.27
N THR A 154 13.65 -0.84 13.92
CA THR A 154 12.57 -1.24 14.82
C THR A 154 11.95 -2.56 14.35
N PRO A 155 11.74 -3.57 15.21
CA PRO A 155 11.11 -4.83 14.80
C PRO A 155 9.73 -4.64 14.16
N LEU A 156 9.44 -5.36 13.07
CA LEU A 156 8.14 -5.29 12.38
C LEU A 156 7.04 -6.05 13.14
N ASP A 157 7.36 -7.19 13.76
CA ASP A 157 6.37 -8.06 14.40
C ASP A 157 5.38 -7.32 15.33
N PRO A 158 5.82 -6.46 16.26
CA PRO A 158 4.90 -5.72 17.13
C PRO A 158 4.05 -4.69 16.38
N LEU A 159 4.56 -4.17 15.26
CA LEU A 159 3.93 -3.16 14.43
C LEU A 159 2.92 -3.77 13.44
N GLU A 160 2.95 -5.07 13.20
CA GLU A 160 2.05 -5.76 12.27
C GLU A 160 0.87 -6.46 12.94
N VAL A 161 0.89 -6.61 14.27
CA VAL A 161 -0.23 -7.23 14.99
C VAL A 161 -1.51 -6.44 14.74
N ASP A 162 -2.53 -7.07 14.15
CA ASP A 162 -3.82 -6.41 14.00
C ASP A 162 -4.45 -6.19 15.37
N ILE A 163 -4.80 -4.94 15.66
CA ILE A 163 -5.38 -4.54 16.93
C ILE A 163 -6.90 -4.56 16.76
N SER A 164 -7.62 -5.03 17.78
CA SER A 164 -9.09 -5.03 17.79
C SER A 164 -9.66 -3.65 17.47
N ALA A 165 -10.69 -3.60 16.61
CA ALA A 165 -11.41 -2.37 16.25
C ALA A 165 -12.01 -1.65 17.47
N GLU A 166 -12.24 -2.36 18.58
CA GLU A 166 -12.77 -1.79 19.84
C GLU A 166 -11.88 -0.69 20.43
N ARG A 167 -10.59 -0.65 20.08
CA ARG A 167 -9.64 0.34 20.58
C ARG A 167 -9.35 1.47 19.61
N ASP A 168 -9.96 1.48 18.42
CA ASP A 168 -9.65 2.45 17.37
C ASP A 168 -9.89 3.88 17.84
N GLU A 169 -11.03 4.16 18.47
CA GLU A 169 -11.35 5.51 18.96
C GLU A 169 -10.31 6.00 19.99
N GLU A 170 -9.93 5.15 20.96
CA GLU A 170 -8.92 5.48 21.96
C GLU A 170 -7.57 5.81 21.31
N GLN A 171 -7.15 4.99 20.34
CA GLN A 171 -5.87 5.14 19.66
C GLN A 171 -5.84 6.38 18.76
N ILE A 172 -6.92 6.64 18.00
CA ILE A 172 -7.05 7.82 17.17
C ILE A 172 -7.02 9.09 18.02
N LEU A 173 -7.77 9.15 19.12
CA LEU A 173 -7.73 10.29 20.03
C LEU A 173 -6.34 10.47 20.66
N GLY A 174 -5.66 9.37 20.98
CA GLY A 174 -4.28 9.38 21.44
C GLY A 174 -3.31 9.98 20.42
N ALA A 175 -3.40 9.56 19.16
CA ALA A 175 -2.58 10.07 18.06
C ALA A 175 -2.85 11.56 17.80
N VAL A 176 -4.12 11.96 17.71
CA VAL A 176 -4.51 13.36 17.49
C VAL A 176 -3.97 14.25 18.62
N ARG A 177 -4.10 13.83 19.88
CA ARG A 177 -3.58 14.56 21.04
C ARG A 177 -2.07 14.72 21.02
N ASN A 178 -1.35 13.69 20.56
CA ASN A 178 0.11 13.65 20.63
C ASN A 178 0.78 14.36 19.44
N PHE A 179 0.13 14.36 18.27
CA PHE A 179 0.77 14.74 17.00
C PHE A 179 0.10 15.92 16.30
N THR A 180 -0.99 16.46 16.85
CA THR A 180 -1.68 17.64 16.30
C THR A 180 -1.92 18.70 17.37
N GLN A 181 -2.32 19.90 16.93
CA GLN A 181 -2.79 20.97 17.83
C GLN A 181 -4.32 20.97 17.98
N LEU A 182 -5.01 19.96 17.43
CA LEU A 182 -6.45 19.87 17.46
C LEU A 182 -6.95 19.68 18.90
N ARG A 183 -8.04 20.36 19.22
CA ARG A 183 -8.67 20.23 20.53
C ARG A 183 -9.47 18.94 20.58
N ILE A 184 -9.18 18.09 21.55
CA ILE A 184 -10.02 16.94 21.86
C ILE A 184 -11.40 17.41 22.35
N ARG A 185 -12.45 17.01 21.63
CA ARG A 185 -13.86 17.32 21.90
C ARG A 185 -14.62 16.05 22.30
N GLN A 186 -15.90 16.20 22.62
CA GLN A 186 -16.73 15.09 23.10
C GLN A 186 -17.01 14.05 22.00
N ARG A 187 -17.11 14.50 20.73
CA ARG A 187 -17.28 13.61 19.58
C ARG A 187 -16.00 13.58 18.75
N LEU A 188 -15.67 12.41 18.21
CA LEU A 188 -14.50 12.23 17.37
C LEU A 188 -14.56 13.07 16.10
N GLU A 189 -15.73 13.15 15.44
CA GLU A 189 -15.93 14.00 14.25
C GLU A 189 -15.55 15.46 14.48
N GLU A 190 -15.87 15.99 15.67
CA GLU A 190 -15.58 17.38 16.02
C GLU A 190 -14.11 17.56 16.39
N THR A 191 -13.47 16.49 16.88
CA THR A 191 -12.04 16.47 17.24
C THR A 191 -11.16 16.47 16.01
N LEU A 192 -11.55 15.73 14.97
CA LEU A 192 -10.79 15.65 13.72
C LEU A 192 -10.91 16.93 12.89
N GLU A 193 -11.85 17.83 13.22
CA GLU A 193 -12.14 19.08 12.49
C GLU A 193 -12.26 18.87 10.96
N LEU A 194 -12.64 17.65 10.55
CA LEU A 194 -12.84 17.30 9.15
C LEU A 194 -14.06 18.05 8.62
N PRO A 195 -14.05 18.48 7.35
CA PRO A 195 -15.17 19.19 6.79
C PRO A 195 -16.43 18.31 6.83
N PRO A 196 -17.59 18.94 7.10
CA PRO A 196 -18.85 18.20 7.16
C PRO A 196 -19.14 17.55 5.80
N LEU A 197 -19.79 16.40 5.84
CA LEU A 197 -20.21 15.70 4.64
C LEU A 197 -21.15 16.59 3.81
N SER A 198 -20.87 16.72 2.51
CA SER A 198 -21.73 17.51 1.62
C SER A 198 -23.15 16.95 1.55
N GLU A 199 -24.15 17.81 1.35
CA GLU A 199 -25.54 17.39 1.18
C GLU A 199 -25.70 16.40 0.02
N THR A 200 -24.96 16.61 -1.08
CA THR A 200 -24.91 15.68 -2.21
C THR A 200 -24.43 14.29 -1.78
N ALA A 201 -23.31 14.21 -1.04
CA ALA A 201 -22.81 12.93 -0.56
C ALA A 201 -23.81 12.24 0.38
N GLN A 202 -24.41 12.98 1.33
CA GLN A 202 -25.41 12.42 2.24
C GLN A 202 -26.63 11.87 1.49
N ARG A 203 -27.12 12.59 0.47
CA ARG A 203 -28.23 12.12 -0.37
C ARG A 203 -27.84 10.83 -1.13
N ILE A 204 -26.63 10.75 -1.67
CA ILE A 204 -26.14 9.56 -2.37
C ILE A 204 -26.03 8.36 -1.40
N ILE A 205 -25.52 8.57 -0.17
CA ILE A 205 -25.47 7.53 0.86
C ILE A 205 -26.88 7.05 1.22
N ASN A 206 -27.83 7.97 1.39
CA ASN A 206 -29.22 7.61 1.69
C ASN A 206 -29.85 6.79 0.56
N LEU A 207 -29.60 7.16 -0.71
CA LEU A 207 -30.07 6.37 -1.85
C LEU A 207 -29.45 4.97 -1.90
N ARG A 208 -28.20 4.82 -1.45
CA ARG A 208 -27.51 3.53 -1.43
C ARG A 208 -28.14 2.53 -0.45
N VAL A 209 -28.59 3.02 0.70
CA VAL A 209 -29.18 2.17 1.74
C VAL A 209 -30.69 2.00 1.59
N ASP A 210 -31.33 2.74 0.67
CA ASP A 210 -32.76 2.63 0.41
C ASP A 210 -33.06 1.52 -0.62
N PRO A 211 -33.74 0.43 -0.22
CA PRO A 211 -34.09 -0.66 -1.13
C PRO A 211 -35.11 -0.26 -2.21
N ASN A 212 -35.73 0.92 -2.11
CA ASN A 212 -36.72 1.43 -3.06
C ASN A 212 -36.15 2.51 -3.98
N ALA A 213 -34.88 2.88 -3.86
CA ALA A 213 -34.28 3.90 -4.70
C ALA A 213 -34.29 3.45 -6.18
N ASP A 214 -34.68 4.37 -7.07
CA ASP A 214 -34.73 4.12 -8.50
C ASP A 214 -33.77 5.02 -9.30
N ILE A 215 -33.66 4.73 -10.60
CA ILE A 215 -32.78 5.47 -11.51
C ILE A 215 -33.14 6.96 -11.58
N SER A 216 -34.42 7.30 -11.42
CA SER A 216 -34.89 8.70 -11.44
C SER A 216 -34.37 9.45 -10.23
N ASP A 217 -34.37 8.82 -9.05
CA ASP A 217 -33.84 9.43 -7.82
C ASP A 217 -32.35 9.76 -7.95
N LEU A 218 -31.56 8.81 -8.46
CA LEU A 218 -30.12 9.02 -8.67
C LEU A 218 -29.86 10.07 -9.75
N ALA A 219 -30.60 10.02 -10.87
CA ALA A 219 -30.48 11.01 -11.93
C ALA A 219 -30.77 12.42 -11.41
N GLN A 220 -31.78 12.59 -10.56
CA GLN A 220 -32.11 13.88 -9.97
C GLN A 220 -30.99 14.41 -9.07
N VAL A 221 -30.36 13.56 -8.27
CA VAL A 221 -29.20 13.97 -7.45
C VAL A 221 -28.02 14.37 -8.34
N VAL A 222 -27.70 13.58 -9.37
CA VAL A 222 -26.62 13.88 -10.32
C VAL A 222 -26.90 15.18 -11.09
N GLU A 223 -28.13 15.41 -11.52
CA GLU A 223 -28.55 16.61 -12.25
C GLU A 223 -28.46 17.89 -11.42
N THR A 224 -28.59 17.79 -10.09
CA THR A 224 -28.45 18.95 -9.20
C THR A 224 -27.01 19.44 -9.06
N ASP A 225 -26.02 18.64 -9.43
CA ASP A 225 -24.60 19.00 -9.47
C ASP A 225 -24.08 18.97 -10.92
N PRO A 226 -23.97 20.13 -11.61
CA PRO A 226 -23.52 20.20 -13.00
C PRO A 226 -22.13 19.59 -13.24
N SER A 227 -21.25 19.62 -12.23
CA SER A 227 -19.92 19.02 -12.35
C SER A 227 -20.01 17.50 -12.30
N LEU A 228 -20.82 16.95 -11.41
CA LEU A 228 -21.07 15.51 -11.33
C LEU A 228 -21.79 15.00 -12.59
N ALA A 229 -22.81 15.71 -13.06
CA ALA A 229 -23.50 15.42 -14.32
C ALA A 229 -22.55 15.32 -15.53
N ALA A 230 -21.66 16.29 -15.68
CA ALA A 230 -20.67 16.28 -16.76
C ALA A 230 -19.73 15.06 -16.67
N GLN A 231 -19.33 14.69 -15.46
CA GLN A 231 -18.45 13.54 -15.22
C GLN A 231 -19.14 12.21 -15.54
N VAL A 232 -20.40 12.03 -15.13
CA VAL A 232 -21.18 10.81 -15.46
C VAL A 232 -21.29 10.61 -16.97
N VAL A 233 -21.60 11.67 -17.71
CA VAL A 233 -21.65 11.61 -19.19
C VAL A 233 -20.28 11.31 -19.78
N SER A 234 -19.21 11.90 -19.23
CA SER A 234 -17.83 11.70 -19.67
C SER A 234 -17.36 10.26 -19.48
N TRP A 235 -17.62 9.65 -18.31
CA TRP A 235 -17.31 8.25 -18.05
C TRP A 235 -18.08 7.31 -18.96
N ALA A 236 -19.38 7.55 -19.14
CA ALA A 236 -20.20 6.74 -20.04
C ALA A 236 -19.75 6.85 -21.51
N ALA A 237 -19.05 7.92 -21.88
CA ALA A 237 -18.47 8.08 -23.21
C ALA A 237 -17.03 7.52 -23.34
N SER A 238 -16.43 7.01 -22.25
CA SER A 238 -15.06 6.51 -22.27
C SER A 238 -14.93 5.18 -23.05
N PRO A 239 -13.77 4.92 -23.68
CA PRO A 239 -13.52 3.66 -24.39
C PRO A 239 -13.70 2.42 -23.52
N TYR A 240 -13.34 2.52 -22.23
CA TYR A 240 -13.48 1.46 -21.23
C TYR A 240 -14.88 0.82 -21.22
N TYR A 241 -15.93 1.63 -21.23
CA TYR A 241 -17.32 1.15 -21.18
C TYR A 241 -17.93 0.88 -22.57
N SER A 242 -17.20 1.14 -23.66
CA SER A 242 -17.58 0.77 -25.02
C SER A 242 -19.03 1.13 -25.41
N ALA A 243 -19.46 2.36 -25.09
CA ALA A 243 -20.86 2.75 -25.24
C ALA A 243 -21.37 2.70 -26.70
N PRO A 244 -22.56 2.12 -26.96
CA PRO A 244 -23.11 2.05 -28.31
C PRO A 244 -23.72 3.39 -28.75
N GLY A 245 -22.96 4.20 -29.49
CA GLY A 245 -23.43 5.50 -30.01
C GLY A 245 -23.42 6.64 -28.97
N LYS A 246 -23.91 7.83 -29.35
CA LYS A 246 -23.80 9.05 -28.54
C LYS A 246 -24.72 9.02 -27.32
N ILE A 247 -24.19 9.38 -26.14
CA ILE A 247 -24.92 9.57 -24.89
C ILE A 247 -25.81 10.83 -25.00
N LYS A 248 -27.10 10.70 -24.67
CA LYS A 248 -28.09 11.78 -24.85
C LYS A 248 -28.54 12.44 -23.54
N SER A 249 -28.42 11.75 -22.42
CA SER A 249 -28.80 12.26 -21.09
C SER A 249 -28.09 11.45 -19.99
N ILE A 250 -28.18 11.93 -18.74
CA ILE A 250 -27.70 11.19 -17.57
C ILE A 250 -28.49 9.89 -17.41
N HIS A 251 -29.80 9.93 -17.59
CA HIS A 251 -30.63 8.73 -17.58
C HIS A 251 -30.19 7.71 -18.65
N ASP A 252 -29.86 8.16 -19.87
CA ASP A 252 -29.31 7.31 -20.94
C ASP A 252 -27.94 6.72 -20.55
N ALA A 253 -27.07 7.52 -19.90
CA ALA A 253 -25.78 7.04 -19.39
C ALA A 253 -25.95 5.94 -18.33
N ILE A 254 -26.89 6.11 -17.38
CA ILE A 254 -27.16 5.14 -16.32
C ILE A 254 -27.76 3.86 -16.91
N VAL A 255 -28.81 3.95 -17.74
CA VAL A 255 -29.55 2.77 -18.21
C VAL A 255 -28.76 1.97 -19.23
N ARG A 256 -28.06 2.63 -20.16
CA ARG A 256 -27.50 1.97 -21.35
C ARG A 256 -26.04 1.59 -21.21
N VAL A 257 -25.30 2.23 -20.29
CA VAL A 257 -23.83 2.11 -20.24
C VAL A 257 -23.33 1.74 -18.85
N LEU A 258 -23.50 2.62 -17.87
CA LEU A 258 -22.81 2.49 -16.59
C LEU A 258 -23.57 1.62 -15.59
N GLY A 259 -24.90 1.68 -15.58
CA GLY A 259 -25.72 1.09 -14.54
C GLY A 259 -25.88 1.97 -13.30
N PHE A 260 -26.94 1.71 -12.53
CA PHE A 260 -27.29 2.47 -11.32
C PHE A 260 -26.17 2.46 -10.28
N ASP A 261 -25.69 1.26 -9.91
CA ASP A 261 -24.67 1.10 -8.86
C ASP A 261 -23.35 1.80 -9.20
N MET A 262 -22.91 1.73 -10.47
CA MET A 262 -21.66 2.35 -10.91
C MET A 262 -21.73 3.87 -10.82
N VAL A 263 -22.80 4.48 -11.34
CA VAL A 263 -22.98 5.94 -11.25
C VAL A 263 -23.08 6.37 -9.80
N LEU A 264 -23.79 5.62 -8.97
CA LEU A 264 -23.91 5.90 -7.54
C LEU A 264 -22.54 5.85 -6.85
N ASN A 265 -21.73 4.82 -7.13
CA ASN A 265 -20.39 4.65 -6.56
C ASN A 265 -19.43 5.77 -6.95
N LEU A 266 -19.36 6.11 -8.24
CA LEU A 266 -18.48 7.15 -8.73
C LEU A 266 -18.92 8.53 -8.24
N ALA A 267 -20.23 8.78 -8.18
CA ALA A 267 -20.78 10.00 -7.60
C ALA A 267 -20.43 10.15 -6.12
N LEU A 268 -20.55 9.07 -5.35
CA LEU A 268 -20.16 9.06 -3.94
C LEU A 268 -18.66 9.28 -3.78
N GLY A 269 -17.83 8.55 -4.53
CA GLY A 269 -16.38 8.71 -4.54
C GLY A 269 -15.97 10.16 -4.78
N LEU A 270 -16.55 10.82 -5.79
CA LEU A 270 -16.32 12.25 -6.05
C LEU A 270 -16.75 13.15 -4.91
N ALA A 271 -17.95 12.95 -4.39
CA ALA A 271 -18.49 13.83 -3.36
C ALA A 271 -17.66 13.74 -2.06
N LEU A 272 -17.15 12.54 -1.72
CA LEU A 272 -16.20 12.33 -0.63
C LEU A 272 -14.82 12.91 -0.97
N GLY A 273 -14.36 12.71 -2.20
CA GLY A 273 -13.08 13.21 -2.71
C GLY A 273 -12.94 14.72 -2.64
N ARG A 274 -14.02 15.47 -2.88
CA ARG A 274 -14.05 16.93 -2.76
C ARG A 274 -14.01 17.42 -1.30
N SER A 275 -14.23 16.52 -0.34
CA SER A 275 -14.21 16.88 1.07
C SER A 275 -12.78 17.00 1.60
N LEU A 276 -11.78 16.38 0.97
CA LEU A 276 -10.38 16.43 1.43
C LEU A 276 -9.46 17.01 0.37
N SER A 277 -8.37 17.63 0.81
CA SER A 277 -7.35 18.15 -0.11
C SER A 277 -6.50 17.00 -0.65
N MET A 278 -6.06 17.12 -1.90
CA MET A 278 -5.03 16.23 -2.42
C MET A 278 -3.70 16.47 -1.68
N PRO A 279 -2.98 15.40 -1.27
CA PRO A 279 -1.70 15.54 -0.60
C PRO A 279 -0.69 16.28 -1.50
N LYS A 280 0.11 17.16 -0.91
CA LYS A 280 1.17 17.91 -1.63
C LYS A 280 2.47 17.12 -1.79
N ASP A 281 2.59 16.04 -1.05
CA ASP A 281 3.74 15.14 -1.02
C ASP A 281 3.25 13.72 -1.31
N GLY A 282 4.16 12.81 -1.61
CA GLY A 282 3.87 11.41 -1.88
C GLY A 282 5.14 10.59 -1.93
N PRO A 283 5.08 9.28 -1.65
CA PRO A 283 6.22 8.42 -1.87
C PRO A 283 6.65 8.46 -3.35
N GLU A 284 7.94 8.50 -3.62
CA GLU A 284 8.44 8.46 -4.99
C GLU A 284 8.05 7.14 -5.69
N GLY A 285 7.50 7.23 -6.90
CA GLY A 285 7.00 6.07 -7.65
C GLY A 285 5.61 5.58 -7.22
N TYR A 286 4.92 6.25 -6.30
CA TYR A 286 3.54 5.92 -5.95
C TYR A 286 2.58 6.29 -7.09
N LEU A 287 1.53 5.47 -7.28
CA LEU A 287 0.41 5.84 -8.14
C LEU A 287 -0.32 7.05 -7.57
N GLY A 288 -0.92 7.86 -8.45
CA GLY A 288 -1.87 8.88 -8.02
C GLY A 288 -3.01 8.26 -7.23
N TYR A 289 -3.54 8.99 -6.24
CA TYR A 289 -4.58 8.48 -5.34
C TYR A 289 -5.78 7.89 -6.10
N TRP A 290 -6.30 8.63 -7.08
CA TRP A 290 -7.45 8.18 -7.87
C TRP A 290 -7.11 7.05 -8.83
N GLN A 291 -5.88 6.99 -9.33
CA GLN A 291 -5.42 5.85 -10.13
C GLN A 291 -5.43 4.58 -9.29
N LYS A 292 -4.83 4.59 -8.10
CA LYS A 292 -4.88 3.46 -7.16
C LYS A 292 -6.32 3.05 -6.83
N SER A 293 -7.19 4.04 -6.60
CA SER A 293 -8.60 3.81 -6.24
C SER A 293 -9.40 3.16 -7.38
N VAL A 294 -9.22 3.64 -8.62
CA VAL A 294 -9.89 3.10 -9.81
C VAL A 294 -9.36 1.71 -10.15
N TYR A 295 -8.05 1.50 -10.10
CA TYR A 295 -7.44 0.19 -10.34
C TYR A 295 -7.95 -0.84 -9.34
N MET A 296 -8.06 -0.46 -8.06
CA MET A 296 -8.63 -1.32 -7.03
C MET A 296 -10.10 -1.66 -7.31
N ALA A 297 -10.92 -0.66 -7.62
CA ALA A 297 -12.35 -0.85 -7.87
C ALA A 297 -12.60 -1.77 -9.08
N ALA A 298 -11.91 -1.53 -10.20
CA ALA A 298 -11.99 -2.36 -11.41
C ALA A 298 -11.48 -3.78 -11.17
N THR A 299 -10.39 -3.93 -10.40
CA THR A 299 -9.87 -5.26 -10.02
C THR A 299 -10.90 -6.03 -9.21
N ILE A 300 -11.48 -5.42 -8.18
CA ILE A 300 -12.50 -6.06 -7.35
C ILE A 300 -13.75 -6.42 -8.17
N GLU A 301 -14.18 -5.56 -9.08
CA GLU A 301 -15.28 -5.86 -10.03
C GLU A 301 -15.01 -7.14 -10.84
N GLY A 302 -13.80 -7.27 -11.38
CA GLY A 302 -13.37 -8.48 -12.07
C GLY A 302 -13.39 -9.70 -11.15
N LEU A 303 -12.83 -9.58 -9.94
CA LEU A 303 -12.74 -10.69 -8.98
C LEU A 303 -14.12 -11.17 -8.54
N VAL A 304 -15.06 -10.26 -8.27
CA VAL A 304 -16.46 -10.60 -7.95
C VAL A 304 -17.12 -11.35 -9.09
N THR A 305 -16.82 -10.98 -10.34
CA THR A 305 -17.34 -11.68 -11.52
C THR A 305 -16.79 -13.11 -11.65
N ALA A 306 -15.57 -13.36 -11.18
CA ALA A 306 -14.96 -14.69 -11.16
C ALA A 306 -15.50 -15.62 -10.06
N ILE A 307 -16.16 -15.08 -9.03
CA ILE A 307 -16.81 -15.86 -7.95
C ILE A 307 -18.10 -16.54 -8.50
N PRO A 308 -18.45 -17.77 -8.05
CA PRO A 308 -19.73 -18.41 -8.38
C PRO A 308 -20.94 -17.56 -8.02
N ARG A 309 -21.95 -17.50 -8.90
CA ARG A 309 -23.08 -16.55 -8.80
C ARG A 309 -23.80 -16.60 -7.44
N GLU A 310 -23.93 -17.78 -6.86
CA GLU A 310 -24.62 -18.04 -5.60
C GLU A 310 -23.86 -17.49 -4.37
N GLN A 311 -22.56 -17.23 -4.53
CA GLN A 311 -21.65 -16.77 -3.48
C GLN A 311 -21.17 -15.33 -3.70
N ARG A 312 -21.63 -14.66 -4.77
CA ARG A 312 -21.15 -13.32 -5.10
C ARG A 312 -21.63 -12.31 -4.06
N PRO A 313 -20.71 -11.51 -3.48
CA PRO A 313 -21.14 -10.34 -2.72
C PRO A 313 -21.84 -9.32 -3.63
N THR A 314 -22.61 -8.43 -3.02
CA THR A 314 -23.24 -7.31 -3.72
C THR A 314 -22.20 -6.49 -4.47
N PHE A 315 -22.33 -6.47 -5.80
CA PHE A 315 -21.37 -5.86 -6.72
C PHE A 315 -21.10 -4.39 -6.40
N GLY A 316 -22.16 -3.60 -6.22
CA GLY A 316 -22.04 -2.18 -5.88
C GLY A 316 -21.19 -1.94 -4.64
N MET A 317 -21.38 -2.73 -3.57
CA MET A 317 -20.63 -2.61 -2.30
C MET A 317 -19.16 -3.00 -2.46
N ALA A 318 -18.88 -4.05 -3.22
CA ALA A 318 -17.52 -4.48 -3.49
C ALA A 318 -16.73 -3.42 -4.28
N TYR A 319 -17.33 -2.88 -5.35
CA TYR A 319 -16.73 -1.80 -6.13
C TYR A 319 -16.49 -0.55 -5.28
N LEU A 320 -17.49 -0.12 -4.49
CA LEU A 320 -17.33 1.06 -3.61
C LEU A 320 -16.22 0.88 -2.59
N SER A 321 -16.13 -0.32 -2.00
CA SER A 321 -15.08 -0.66 -1.04
C SER A 321 -13.70 -0.56 -1.70
N GLY A 322 -13.55 -1.02 -2.94
CA GLY A 322 -12.35 -0.83 -3.73
C GLY A 322 -12.03 0.63 -4.02
N LEU A 323 -13.04 1.42 -4.41
CA LEU A 323 -12.87 2.84 -4.70
C LEU A 323 -12.43 3.65 -3.46
N LEU A 324 -12.89 3.26 -2.27
CA LEU A 324 -12.62 3.97 -1.01
C LEU A 324 -11.52 3.34 -0.15
N HIS A 325 -10.94 2.19 -0.56
CA HIS A 325 -10.01 1.41 0.27
C HIS A 325 -8.87 2.24 0.87
N ASN A 326 -8.36 3.19 0.09
CA ASN A 326 -7.22 4.02 0.47
C ASN A 326 -7.61 5.41 1.01
N PHE A 327 -8.90 5.67 1.30
CA PHE A 327 -9.38 7.01 1.70
C PHE A 327 -8.66 7.55 2.94
N GLY A 328 -8.22 6.67 3.84
CA GLY A 328 -7.43 7.04 5.01
C GLY A 328 -6.08 7.70 4.68
N PHE A 329 -5.54 7.49 3.48
CA PHE A 329 -4.35 8.19 3.01
C PHE A 329 -4.58 9.71 2.90
N LEU A 330 -5.75 10.12 2.42
CA LEU A 330 -6.15 11.53 2.36
C LEU A 330 -6.33 12.10 3.78
N ILE A 331 -6.96 11.31 4.67
CA ILE A 331 -7.14 11.70 6.08
C ILE A 331 -5.78 11.88 6.77
N LEU A 332 -4.82 10.97 6.55
CA LEU A 332 -3.47 11.08 7.10
C LEU A 332 -2.77 12.36 6.63
N ALA A 333 -2.88 12.70 5.34
CA ALA A 333 -2.27 13.91 4.79
C ALA A 333 -2.89 15.19 5.35
N GLU A 334 -4.21 15.21 5.54
CA GLU A 334 -4.95 16.36 6.07
C GLU A 334 -4.68 16.56 7.57
N LEU A 335 -4.76 15.48 8.36
CA LEU A 335 -4.65 15.56 9.83
C LEU A 335 -3.21 15.64 10.34
N PHE A 336 -2.25 15.03 9.64
CA PHE A 336 -0.86 14.95 10.09
C PHE A 336 0.16 15.42 9.04
N PRO A 337 0.07 16.64 8.47
CA PRO A 337 0.90 17.02 7.31
C PRO A 337 2.43 16.85 7.50
N PRO A 338 3.06 17.25 8.62
CA PRO A 338 4.50 17.04 8.81
C PRO A 338 4.90 15.57 8.90
N TYR A 339 4.04 14.74 9.51
CA TYR A 339 4.28 13.30 9.63
C TYR A 339 3.96 12.55 8.34
N PHE A 340 3.07 13.10 7.51
CA PHE A 340 2.77 12.54 6.20
C PHE A 340 4.00 12.59 5.29
N SER A 341 4.74 13.70 5.25
CA SER A 341 6.04 13.75 4.54
C SER A 341 7.06 12.75 5.10
N GLN A 342 7.11 12.57 6.43
CA GLN A 342 7.95 11.53 7.04
C GLN A 342 7.49 10.12 6.66
N TYR A 343 6.18 9.88 6.56
CA TYR A 343 5.61 8.63 6.07
C TYR A 343 6.01 8.36 4.61
N CYS A 344 6.11 9.40 3.76
CA CYS A 344 6.59 9.24 2.39
C CYS A 344 8.05 8.74 2.36
N ARG A 345 8.95 9.41 3.09
CA ARG A 345 10.38 9.02 3.18
C ARG A 345 10.56 7.66 3.87
N MET A 346 9.85 7.49 4.98
CA MET A 346 9.20 6.26 5.47
C MET A 346 9.19 5.06 4.53
N THR A 347 8.25 5.18 3.60
CA THR A 347 7.85 4.17 2.63
C THR A 347 8.97 3.92 1.62
N GLU A 348 9.62 4.98 1.14
CA GLU A 348 10.71 4.89 0.16
C GLU A 348 11.91 4.11 0.71
N ALA A 349 12.24 4.30 1.99
CA ALA A 349 13.37 3.61 2.62
C ALA A 349 13.03 2.19 3.10
N ASN A 350 11.75 1.81 3.08
CA ASN A 350 11.27 0.51 3.56
C ASN A 350 10.37 -0.19 2.54
N PRO A 351 10.84 -0.43 1.30
CA PRO A 351 10.01 -1.05 0.24
C PRO A 351 9.57 -2.49 0.57
N HIS A 352 10.24 -3.15 1.52
CA HIS A 352 9.90 -4.49 2.01
C HIS A 352 8.76 -4.51 3.05
N SER A 353 8.35 -3.34 3.55
CA SER A 353 7.26 -3.21 4.52
C SER A 353 5.98 -2.74 3.83
N THR A 354 4.84 -3.23 4.31
CA THR A 354 3.55 -2.60 4.00
C THR A 354 3.47 -1.23 4.68
N HIS A 355 2.43 -0.45 4.38
CA HIS A 355 2.26 0.89 4.98
C HIS A 355 1.89 0.83 6.47
N GLN A 356 1.21 -0.22 6.94
CA GLN A 356 0.67 -0.26 8.31
C GLN A 356 1.76 -0.17 9.41
N PRO A 357 2.89 -0.90 9.33
CA PRO A 357 3.96 -0.76 10.32
C PRO A 357 4.56 0.63 10.35
N ILE A 358 4.70 1.27 9.19
CA ILE A 358 5.24 2.62 9.06
C ILE A 358 4.34 3.63 9.76
N GLU A 359 3.03 3.56 9.50
CA GLU A 359 2.05 4.44 10.12
C GLU A 359 1.97 4.22 11.63
N ARG A 360 2.02 2.97 12.10
CA ARG A 360 2.05 2.66 13.54
C ARG A 360 3.33 3.14 14.21
N HIS A 361 4.48 3.00 13.55
CA HIS A 361 5.75 3.51 14.07
C HIS A 361 5.72 5.03 14.23
N LEU A 362 5.17 5.74 13.25
CA LEU A 362 5.15 7.21 13.24
C LEU A 362 4.02 7.81 14.10
N LEU A 363 2.83 7.23 14.08
CA LEU A 363 1.60 7.83 14.60
C LEU A 363 0.85 6.94 15.60
N GLY A 364 1.17 5.65 15.69
CA GLY A 364 0.45 4.69 16.54
C GLY A 364 -0.93 4.28 16.03
N VAL A 365 -1.33 4.73 14.83
CA VAL A 365 -2.60 4.42 14.16
C VAL A 365 -2.36 4.18 12.68
N THR A 366 -3.28 3.49 12.00
CA THR A 366 -3.23 3.27 10.55
C THR A 366 -4.31 4.05 9.80
N ARG A 367 -4.11 4.18 8.48
CA ARG A 367 -5.10 4.77 7.58
C ARG A 367 -6.43 4.02 7.59
N GLU A 368 -6.42 2.70 7.77
CA GLU A 368 -7.64 1.88 7.83
C GLU A 368 -8.49 2.22 9.04
N GLN A 369 -7.86 2.45 10.20
CA GLN A 369 -8.55 2.85 11.42
C GLN A 369 -9.22 4.22 11.23
N LEU A 370 -8.48 5.18 10.68
CA LEU A 370 -8.99 6.52 10.39
C LEU A 370 -10.15 6.49 9.38
N ALA A 371 -9.97 5.77 8.27
CA ALA A 371 -10.96 5.69 7.21
C ALA A 371 -12.25 5.02 7.67
N SER A 372 -12.17 3.83 8.25
CA SER A 372 -13.34 3.09 8.71
C SER A 372 -14.12 3.84 9.79
N THR A 373 -13.42 4.46 10.74
CA THR A 373 -14.05 5.27 11.78
C THR A 373 -14.81 6.47 11.18
N LEU A 374 -14.20 7.16 10.21
CA LEU A 374 -14.88 8.27 9.53
C LEU A 374 -16.08 7.79 8.70
N MET A 375 -15.95 6.67 7.99
CA MET A 375 -17.06 6.09 7.22
C MET A 375 -18.23 5.71 8.12
N SER A 376 -17.96 5.16 9.31
CA SER A 376 -18.99 4.87 10.32
C SER A 376 -19.67 6.14 10.82
N LEU A 377 -18.91 7.22 11.10
CA LEU A 377 -19.47 8.52 11.48
C LEU A 377 -20.35 9.12 10.38
N TRP A 378 -20.01 8.90 9.11
CA TRP A 378 -20.81 9.31 7.95
C TRP A 378 -21.98 8.36 7.63
N SER A 379 -22.27 7.38 8.50
CA SER A 379 -23.35 6.41 8.32
C SER A 379 -23.24 5.63 7.01
N MET A 380 -22.02 5.33 6.58
CA MET A 380 -21.77 4.44 5.44
C MET A 380 -22.19 3.01 5.76
N PRO A 381 -22.54 2.20 4.74
CA PRO A 381 -22.88 0.79 4.94
C PRO A 381 -21.76 0.02 5.64
N ASP A 382 -22.13 -0.89 6.55
CA ASP A 382 -21.19 -1.69 7.33
C ASP A 382 -20.28 -2.55 6.45
N GLU A 383 -20.74 -2.96 5.27
CA GLU A 383 -19.90 -3.62 4.26
C GLU A 383 -18.64 -2.81 3.95
N VAL A 384 -18.79 -1.50 3.74
CA VAL A 384 -17.68 -0.61 3.39
C VAL A 384 -16.81 -0.33 4.60
N VAL A 385 -17.43 -0.09 5.77
CA VAL A 385 -16.71 0.16 7.02
C VAL A 385 -15.81 -1.02 7.38
N VAL A 386 -16.35 -2.24 7.35
CA VAL A 386 -15.62 -3.48 7.61
C VAL A 386 -14.55 -3.73 6.55
N ALA A 387 -14.89 -3.53 5.27
CA ALA A 387 -13.94 -3.71 4.18
C ALA A 387 -12.68 -2.87 4.39
N LEU A 388 -12.87 -1.57 4.64
CA LEU A 388 -11.77 -0.64 4.87
C LEU A 388 -10.98 -0.98 6.13
N ARG A 389 -11.66 -1.34 7.23
CA ARG A 389 -10.98 -1.61 8.51
C ARG A 389 -10.10 -2.86 8.47
N HIS A 390 -10.59 -3.91 7.82
CA HIS A 390 -9.98 -5.24 7.86
C HIS A 390 -9.31 -5.65 6.53
N GLN A 391 -9.16 -4.73 5.57
CA GLN A 391 -8.56 -5.02 4.25
C GLN A 391 -7.16 -5.66 4.30
N ASN A 392 -6.41 -5.47 5.39
CA ASN A 392 -5.08 -6.06 5.58
C ASN A 392 -5.05 -7.30 6.48
N ASN A 393 -6.21 -7.75 6.99
CA ASN A 393 -6.32 -8.89 7.90
C ASN A 393 -6.89 -10.13 7.18
N PRO A 394 -6.04 -11.06 6.71
CA PRO A 394 -6.51 -12.26 6.00
C PRO A 394 -7.25 -13.24 6.91
N ARG A 395 -7.18 -13.05 8.23
CA ARG A 395 -7.79 -13.92 9.25
C ARG A 395 -9.11 -13.39 9.78
N TYR A 396 -9.58 -12.23 9.31
CA TYR A 396 -10.87 -11.70 9.73
C TYR A 396 -12.01 -12.60 9.21
N GLN A 397 -12.88 -13.02 10.14
CA GLN A 397 -14.01 -13.93 9.87
C GLN A 397 -15.35 -13.35 10.37
N GLY A 398 -15.40 -12.06 10.72
CA GLY A 398 -16.64 -11.41 11.15
C GLY A 398 -17.61 -11.18 10.00
N GLU A 399 -18.76 -10.57 10.28
CA GLU A 399 -19.71 -10.18 9.23
C GLU A 399 -19.02 -9.31 8.18
N HIS A 400 -19.45 -9.46 6.93
CA HIS A 400 -18.92 -8.73 5.77
C HIS A 400 -17.43 -9.00 5.45
N HIS A 401 -16.81 -10.06 5.98
CA HIS A 401 -15.39 -10.39 5.74
C HIS A 401 -15.01 -10.50 4.25
N GLN A 402 -15.95 -10.87 3.39
CA GLN A 402 -15.71 -11.05 1.96
C GLN A 402 -15.28 -9.75 1.28
N TYR A 403 -15.75 -8.59 1.74
CA TYR A 403 -15.36 -7.30 1.17
C TYR A 403 -13.92 -6.91 1.54
N ALA A 404 -13.53 -7.13 2.80
CA ALA A 404 -12.15 -6.96 3.25
C ALA A 404 -11.18 -7.89 2.51
N LYS A 405 -11.55 -9.17 2.36
CA LYS A 405 -10.73 -10.17 1.65
C LYS A 405 -10.63 -9.89 0.16
N LEU A 406 -11.66 -9.32 -0.47
CA LEU A 406 -11.58 -8.88 -1.88
C LEU A 406 -10.53 -7.78 -2.06
N ILE A 407 -10.49 -6.78 -1.17
CA ILE A 407 -9.44 -5.75 -1.21
C ILE A 407 -8.07 -6.39 -0.97
N TYR A 408 -7.94 -7.27 0.02
CA TYR A 408 -6.69 -7.98 0.33
C TYR A 408 -6.12 -8.72 -0.89
N VAL A 409 -6.98 -9.47 -1.60
CA VAL A 409 -6.59 -10.22 -2.80
C VAL A 409 -6.24 -9.26 -3.94
N ALA A 410 -7.09 -8.26 -4.20
CA ALA A 410 -6.89 -7.30 -5.28
C ALA A 410 -5.57 -6.53 -5.12
N GLU A 411 -5.27 -5.99 -3.93
CA GLU A 411 -4.04 -5.24 -3.69
C GLU A 411 -2.80 -6.10 -3.93
N ARG A 412 -2.79 -7.33 -3.42
CA ARG A 412 -1.64 -8.23 -3.60
C ARG A 412 -1.44 -8.64 -5.05
N LEU A 413 -2.51 -8.98 -5.76
CA LEU A 413 -2.39 -9.33 -7.18
C LEU A 413 -1.89 -8.14 -8.03
N LEU A 414 -2.35 -6.92 -7.75
CA LEU A 414 -1.86 -5.72 -8.40
C LEU A 414 -0.36 -5.48 -8.11
N LEU A 415 0.06 -5.58 -6.84
CA LEU A 415 1.48 -5.45 -6.46
C LEU A 415 2.36 -6.53 -7.11
N GLN A 416 1.88 -7.77 -7.20
CA GLN A 416 2.59 -8.87 -7.87
C GLN A 416 2.83 -8.57 -9.36
N GLN A 417 1.87 -7.92 -10.02
CA GLN A 417 1.98 -7.40 -11.40
C GLN A 417 2.80 -6.10 -11.52
N GLY A 418 3.33 -5.56 -10.42
CA GLY A 418 4.14 -4.35 -10.41
C GLY A 418 3.35 -3.04 -10.40
N VAL A 419 2.06 -3.09 -10.04
CA VAL A 419 1.19 -1.91 -9.93
C VAL A 419 1.21 -1.39 -8.50
N GLY A 420 1.79 -0.20 -8.31
CA GLY A 420 1.93 0.47 -7.01
C GLY A 420 3.24 0.15 -6.29
N LEU A 421 3.37 0.62 -5.04
CA LEU A 421 4.52 0.36 -4.18
C LEU A 421 4.14 -0.49 -2.98
N GLY A 422 5.03 -1.41 -2.63
CA GLY A 422 4.93 -2.30 -1.48
C GLY A 422 5.58 -3.64 -1.76
N PRO A 423 5.76 -4.48 -0.72
CA PRO A 423 6.31 -5.81 -0.90
C PRO A 423 5.35 -6.68 -1.70
N LYS A 424 5.90 -7.47 -2.61
CA LYS A 424 5.17 -8.58 -3.22
C LYS A 424 5.08 -9.69 -2.19
N LEU A 425 3.85 -10.10 -1.89
CA LEU A 425 3.56 -11.08 -0.86
C LEU A 425 2.56 -12.10 -1.37
N GLU A 426 2.69 -13.33 -0.90
CA GLU A 426 1.74 -14.41 -1.18
C GLU A 426 0.33 -14.13 -0.64
N ILE A 427 -0.66 -14.75 -1.28
CA ILE A 427 -2.05 -14.73 -0.81
C ILE A 427 -2.33 -16.10 -0.19
N PRO A 428 -2.71 -16.19 1.09
CA PRO A 428 -3.00 -17.49 1.72
C PRO A 428 -4.15 -18.20 1.01
N ALA A 429 -4.00 -19.52 0.78
CA ALA A 429 -5.04 -20.33 0.12
C ALA A 429 -6.40 -20.28 0.84
N SER A 430 -6.39 -20.07 2.17
CA SER A 430 -7.62 -19.87 2.95
C SER A 430 -8.41 -18.65 2.51
N VAL A 431 -7.76 -17.56 2.07
CA VAL A 431 -8.44 -16.34 1.63
C VAL A 431 -9.19 -16.59 0.31
N PHE A 432 -8.58 -17.32 -0.63
CA PHE A 432 -9.25 -17.75 -1.85
C PHE A 432 -10.43 -18.68 -1.56
N ALA A 433 -10.24 -19.64 -0.65
CA ALA A 433 -11.30 -20.55 -0.23
C ALA A 433 -12.49 -19.81 0.39
N ASP A 434 -12.23 -18.84 1.28
CA ASP A 434 -13.25 -18.02 1.95
C ASP A 434 -14.05 -17.14 0.97
N LEU A 435 -13.47 -16.79 -0.19
CA LEU A 435 -14.13 -16.05 -1.26
C LEU A 435 -14.77 -16.94 -2.33
N HIS A 436 -14.59 -18.26 -2.25
CA HIS A 436 -14.94 -19.19 -3.32
C HIS A 436 -14.32 -18.80 -4.68
N LEU A 437 -13.13 -18.21 -4.63
CA LEU A 437 -12.43 -17.66 -5.79
C LEU A 437 -11.30 -18.60 -6.20
N ASP A 438 -11.31 -19.01 -7.46
CA ASP A 438 -10.25 -19.81 -8.05
C ASP A 438 -8.99 -18.93 -8.28
N PRO A 439 -7.80 -19.32 -7.77
CA PRO A 439 -6.59 -18.52 -7.89
C PRO A 439 -6.18 -18.22 -9.34
N ASP A 440 -6.30 -19.19 -10.24
CA ASP A 440 -5.92 -19.01 -11.64
C ASP A 440 -6.87 -18.04 -12.35
N LYS A 441 -8.18 -18.12 -12.07
CA LYS A 441 -9.15 -17.12 -12.55
C LYS A 441 -8.90 -15.74 -11.97
N ALA A 442 -8.53 -15.65 -10.69
CA ALA A 442 -8.20 -14.37 -10.06
C ALA A 442 -6.99 -13.73 -10.76
N GLN A 443 -5.94 -14.53 -11.02
CA GLN A 443 -4.76 -14.05 -11.73
C GLN A 443 -5.07 -13.61 -13.16
N ALA A 444 -5.83 -14.40 -13.91
CA ALA A 444 -6.27 -14.06 -15.26
C ALA A 444 -7.12 -12.79 -15.29
N THR A 445 -7.96 -12.60 -14.28
CA THR A 445 -8.78 -11.38 -14.14
C THR A 445 -7.90 -10.15 -14.01
N VAL A 446 -6.89 -10.19 -13.14
CA VAL A 446 -5.98 -9.05 -12.97
C VAL A 446 -5.18 -8.79 -14.23
N THR A 447 -4.72 -9.84 -14.94
CA THR A 447 -4.07 -9.67 -16.24
C THR A 447 -4.96 -8.93 -17.25
N ASN A 448 -6.26 -9.24 -17.32
CA ASN A 448 -7.17 -8.51 -18.21
C ASN A 448 -7.35 -7.04 -17.79
N VAL A 449 -7.34 -6.75 -16.48
CA VAL A 449 -7.38 -5.37 -15.96
C VAL A 449 -6.09 -4.62 -16.33
N MET A 450 -4.93 -5.29 -16.30
CA MET A 450 -3.65 -4.72 -16.73
C MET A 450 -3.67 -4.26 -18.20
N GLU A 451 -4.39 -4.97 -19.07
CA GLU A 451 -4.54 -4.59 -20.49
C GLU A 451 -5.39 -3.32 -20.67
N SER A 452 -6.16 -2.93 -19.64
CA SER A 452 -7.08 -1.78 -19.69
C SER A 452 -6.62 -0.58 -18.84
N LEU A 453 -5.37 -0.57 -18.35
CA LEU A 453 -4.89 0.49 -17.44
C LEU A 453 -4.93 1.89 -18.06
N ASP A 454 -4.57 2.03 -19.34
CA ASP A 454 -4.61 3.32 -20.05
C ASP A 454 -6.03 3.92 -20.06
N ASP A 455 -7.03 3.07 -20.26
CA ASP A 455 -8.45 3.47 -20.23
C ASP A 455 -8.92 3.83 -18.81
N LEU A 456 -8.45 3.09 -17.81
CA LEU A 456 -8.73 3.36 -16.40
C LEU A 456 -8.06 4.66 -15.91
N ASP A 457 -6.88 5.00 -16.44
CA ASP A 457 -6.20 6.26 -16.17
C ASP A 457 -7.04 7.47 -16.61
N HIS A 458 -7.76 7.35 -17.73
CA HIS A 458 -8.70 8.39 -18.15
C HIS A 458 -9.84 8.60 -17.15
N ILE A 459 -10.33 7.53 -16.51
CA ILE A 459 -11.35 7.62 -15.46
C ILE A 459 -10.75 8.27 -14.21
N ALA A 460 -9.56 7.85 -13.80
CA ALA A 460 -8.85 8.39 -12.63
C ALA A 460 -8.55 9.89 -12.74
N LEU A 461 -8.17 10.36 -13.94
CA LEU A 461 -7.96 11.78 -14.22
C LEU A 461 -9.23 12.61 -14.06
N GLN A 462 -10.40 12.03 -14.34
CA GLN A 462 -11.70 12.72 -14.19
C GLN A 462 -12.13 12.80 -12.73
N LEU A 463 -11.74 11.82 -11.90
CA LEU A 463 -11.98 11.82 -10.46
C LEU A 463 -11.06 12.78 -9.70
N SER A 464 -9.93 13.14 -10.28
CA SER A 464 -8.98 14.05 -9.68
C SER A 464 -9.54 15.48 -9.63
N PRO A 465 -9.71 16.08 -8.44
CA PRO A 465 -10.14 17.48 -8.35
C PRO A 465 -9.11 18.38 -9.03
N ARG A 466 -9.59 19.33 -9.83
CA ARG A 466 -8.75 20.30 -10.57
C ARG A 466 -8.30 21.46 -9.72
#